data_AF-A0A1V4VZR2-F1
#
_entry.id   AF-A0A1V4VZR2-F1
#
_cell.length_a   1.000
_cell.length_b   1.000
_cell.length_c   1.000
_cell.angle_alpha   90.00
_cell.angle_beta   90.00
_cell.angle_gamma   90.00
#
_symmetry.space_group_name_H-M   'P 1'
#
loop_
_entity.id
_entity.type
_entity.pdbx_description
1 polymer ?
#
loop_
_entity_poly.entity_id
_entity_poly.type
_entity_poly.pdbx_seq_one_letter_code
_entity_poly.pdbx_strand_id
1 'polypeptide(L)'
;MESSESTSNVVTRKLPCVDHLIVVGETCIAEINGQFFLLVEIEIDVPCVDIEQVVVFRLCPAEAQALLDAGVATCTIVNEIPEGAEFRCVLVVDNQAFLVFEVENATEELVLVRADLCPIIG
;
A
#
# COMPACT_ATOMS: atom_id res chain seq x y z
N MET A 1 25.95 -43.97 -41.24
CA MET A 1 25.12 -42.77 -41.06
C MET A 1 24.84 -42.64 -39.58
N GLU A 2 25.73 -41.91 -38.91
CA GLU A 2 25.57 -41.49 -37.52
C GLU A 2 24.41 -40.50 -37.47
N SER A 3 23.40 -40.80 -36.66
CA SER A 3 22.36 -39.83 -36.29
C SER A 3 22.64 -39.43 -34.85
N SER A 4 23.27 -38.27 -34.69
CA SER A 4 23.56 -37.65 -33.40
C SER A 4 22.25 -37.23 -32.71
N GLU A 5 21.90 -37.90 -31.61
CA GLU A 5 20.89 -37.41 -30.68
C GLU A 5 21.43 -36.17 -29.95
N SER A 6 20.94 -34.99 -30.37
CA SER A 6 21.16 -33.73 -29.69
C SER A 6 20.31 -33.69 -28.42
N THR A 7 20.93 -33.97 -27.27
CA THR A 7 20.32 -33.75 -25.95
C THR A 7 20.22 -32.25 -25.68
N SER A 8 19.03 -31.69 -25.92
CA SER A 8 18.74 -30.32 -25.52
C SER A 8 18.55 -30.29 -24.00
N ASN A 9 19.59 -29.86 -23.28
CA ASN A 9 19.51 -29.53 -21.86
C ASN A 9 18.63 -28.29 -21.70
N VAL A 10 17.32 -28.49 -21.67
CA VAL A 10 16.38 -27.46 -21.23
C VAL A 10 16.61 -27.29 -19.74
N VAL A 11 17.45 -26.31 -19.39
CA VAL A 11 17.50 -25.75 -18.05
C VAL A 11 16.13 -25.09 -17.84
N THR A 12 15.17 -25.86 -17.33
CA THR A 12 14.00 -25.29 -16.69
C THR A 12 14.52 -24.58 -15.45
N ARG A 13 14.91 -23.31 -15.61
CA ARG A 13 14.95 -22.38 -14.50
C ARG A 13 13.52 -22.34 -14.00
N LYS A 14 13.22 -23.18 -13.01
CA LYS A 14 12.03 -23.05 -12.18
C LYS A 14 12.16 -21.64 -11.61
N LEU A 15 11.45 -20.68 -12.20
CA LEU A 15 11.21 -19.42 -11.52
C LEU A 15 10.69 -19.83 -10.14
N PRO A 16 11.24 -19.28 -9.04
CA PRO A 16 10.69 -19.55 -7.73
C PRO A 16 9.18 -19.32 -7.81
N CYS A 17 8.42 -20.29 -7.32
CA CYS A 17 6.98 -20.12 -7.22
C CYS A 17 6.78 -18.92 -6.29
N VAL A 18 6.47 -17.75 -6.85
CA VAL A 18 6.06 -16.60 -6.06
C VAL A 18 4.67 -16.97 -5.59
N ASP A 19 4.55 -17.40 -4.34
CA ASP A 19 3.30 -17.96 -3.80
C ASP A 19 2.17 -16.90 -3.83
N HIS A 20 2.54 -15.61 -3.87
CA HIS A 20 1.61 -14.49 -4.07
C HIS A 20 2.26 -13.42 -4.95
N LEU A 21 1.77 -13.30 -6.19
CA LEU A 21 2.17 -12.25 -7.14
C LEU A 21 1.70 -10.86 -6.72
N ILE A 22 0.57 -10.80 -6.01
CA ILE A 22 -0.05 -9.59 -5.51
C ILE A 22 -0.37 -9.85 -4.05
N VAL A 23 0.17 -9.01 -3.18
CA VAL A 23 0.00 -9.06 -1.73
C VAL A 23 -0.71 -7.79 -1.28
N VAL A 24 -1.59 -7.94 -0.29
CA VAL A 24 -2.14 -6.80 0.44
C VAL A 24 -1.22 -6.58 1.63
N GLY A 25 -0.53 -5.45 1.62
CA GLY A 25 0.32 -5.00 2.71
C GLY A 25 -0.51 -4.32 3.79
N GLU A 26 -0.01 -3.20 4.30
CA GLU A 26 -0.64 -2.49 5.39
C GLU A 26 -2.03 -1.95 5.04
N THR A 27 -2.95 -2.03 6.01
CA THR A 27 -4.36 -1.66 5.82
C THR A 27 -4.92 -0.97 7.06
N CYS A 28 -5.52 0.20 6.86
CA CYS A 28 -6.13 0.96 7.95
C CYS A 28 -7.32 1.81 7.50
N ILE A 29 -8.17 2.20 8.45
CA ILE A 29 -9.31 3.10 8.23
C ILE A 29 -9.03 4.49 8.79
N ALA A 30 -9.11 5.51 7.96
CA ALA A 30 -9.07 6.91 8.35
C ALA A 30 -10.50 7.47 8.44
N GLU A 31 -10.83 8.10 9.57
CA GLU A 31 -12.01 8.95 9.71
C GLU A 31 -11.60 10.43 9.62
N ILE A 32 -12.11 11.14 8.62
CA ILE A 32 -11.80 12.54 8.35
C ILE A 32 -13.11 13.29 8.18
N ASN A 33 -13.40 14.23 9.09
CA ASN A 33 -14.62 15.06 9.07
C ASN A 33 -15.92 14.23 8.94
N GLY A 34 -15.98 13.05 9.58
CA GLY A 34 -17.12 12.13 9.51
C GLY A 34 -17.24 11.33 8.21
N GLN A 35 -16.22 11.40 7.34
CA GLN A 35 -16.06 10.55 6.16
C GLN A 35 -15.05 9.45 6.45
N PHE A 36 -15.28 8.24 5.95
CA PHE A 36 -14.43 7.07 6.19
C PHE A 36 -13.68 6.66 4.93
N PHE A 37 -12.41 6.33 5.08
CA PHE A 37 -11.54 5.91 3.99
C PHE A 37 -10.73 4.70 4.41
N LEU A 38 -10.77 3.64 3.60
CA LEU A 38 -9.88 2.49 3.73
C LEU A 38 -8.63 2.75 2.90
N LEU A 39 -7.47 2.75 3.54
CA LEU A 39 -6.18 2.75 2.86
C LEU A 39 -5.69 1.31 2.82
N VAL A 40 -5.27 0.86 1.64
CA VAL A 40 -4.75 -0.49 1.41
C VAL A 40 -3.47 -0.36 0.61
N GLU A 41 -2.38 -0.88 1.14
CA GLU A 41 -1.18 -1.09 0.37
C GLU A 41 -1.30 -2.35 -0.49
N ILE A 42 -0.91 -2.22 -1.75
CA ILE A 42 -0.82 -3.32 -2.69
C ILE A 42 0.64 -3.44 -3.12
N GLU A 43 1.20 -4.62 -2.85
CA GLU A 43 2.55 -5.01 -3.25
C GLU A 43 2.47 -5.98 -4.42
N ILE A 44 3.29 -5.77 -5.43
CA ILE A 44 3.42 -6.65 -6.58
C ILE A 44 4.90 -6.96 -6.77
N ASP A 45 5.29 -8.19 -6.43
CA ASP A 45 6.63 -8.72 -6.67
C ASP A 45 6.61 -9.55 -7.95
N VAL A 46 7.22 -9.00 -9.00
CA VAL A 46 7.55 -9.74 -10.23
C VAL A 46 9.05 -9.73 -10.45
N PRO A 47 9.60 -10.72 -11.18
CA PRO A 47 11.02 -10.73 -11.49
C PRO A 47 11.51 -9.39 -12.06
N CYS A 48 12.43 -8.75 -11.32
CA CYS A 48 13.09 -7.48 -11.63
C CYS A 48 12.25 -6.20 -11.42
N VAL A 49 11.02 -6.27 -10.90
CA VAL A 49 10.20 -5.09 -10.61
C VAL A 49 9.39 -5.31 -9.34
N ASP A 50 9.56 -4.39 -8.39
CA ASP A 50 8.73 -4.27 -7.20
C ASP A 50 7.80 -3.06 -7.40
N ILE A 51 6.50 -3.25 -7.17
CA ILE A 51 5.51 -2.17 -7.23
C ILE A 51 4.76 -2.14 -5.91
N GLU A 52 4.87 -1.01 -5.23
CA GLU A 52 4.14 -0.71 -3.99
C GLU A 52 3.21 0.47 -4.25
N GLN A 53 1.93 0.30 -3.97
CA GLN A 53 0.94 1.35 -4.19
C GLN A 53 -0.13 1.34 -3.11
N VAL A 54 -0.30 2.50 -2.47
CA VAL A 54 -1.46 2.74 -1.60
C VAL A 54 -2.68 3.12 -2.44
N VAL A 55 -3.75 2.34 -2.33
CA VAL A 55 -5.06 2.65 -2.87
C VAL A 55 -6.00 3.10 -1.75
N VAL A 56 -6.90 4.03 -2.07
CA VAL A 56 -7.83 4.61 -1.09
C VAL A 56 -9.26 4.39 -1.55
N PHE A 57 -10.07 3.73 -0.72
CA PHE A 57 -11.50 3.52 -0.95
C PHE A 57 -12.30 4.40 0.01
N ARG A 58 -13.25 5.17 -0.52
CA ARG A 58 -14.23 5.84 0.33
C ARG A 58 -15.29 4.84 0.76
N LEU A 59 -15.55 4.76 2.06
CA LEU A 59 -16.53 3.86 2.66
C LEU A 59 -17.76 4.63 3.12
N CYS A 60 -18.91 3.97 3.10
CA CYS A 60 -20.04 4.42 3.91
C CYS A 60 -19.83 4.03 5.39
N PRO A 61 -20.53 4.66 6.35
CA PRO A 61 -20.36 4.37 7.77
C PRO A 61 -20.56 2.90 8.15
N ALA A 62 -21.49 2.21 7.48
CA ALA A 62 -21.76 0.80 7.74
C ALA A 62 -20.61 -0.11 7.29
N GLU A 63 -19.98 0.18 6.15
CA GLU A 63 -18.82 -0.56 5.65
C GLU A 63 -17.60 -0.33 6.56
N ALA A 64 -17.37 0.92 6.98
CA ALA A 64 -16.29 1.26 7.91
C ALA A 64 -16.45 0.54 9.24
N GLN A 65 -17.65 0.57 9.83
CA GLN A 65 -17.91 -0.12 11.10
C GLN A 65 -17.72 -1.63 10.97
N ALA A 66 -18.19 -2.24 9.88
CA ALA A 66 -18.03 -3.68 9.67
C ALA A 66 -16.56 -4.10 9.61
N LEU A 67 -15.69 -3.28 9.00
CA LEU A 67 -14.26 -3.54 8.92
C LEU A 67 -13.54 -3.30 10.25
N LEU A 68 -13.91 -2.25 10.99
CA LEU A 68 -13.41 -2.00 12.35
C LEU A 68 -13.78 -3.17 13.29
N ASP A 69 -15.03 -3.65 13.22
CA ASP A 69 -15.51 -4.80 13.99
C ASP A 69 -14.78 -6.10 13.60
N ALA A 70 -14.32 -6.21 12.35
CA ALA A 70 -13.49 -7.31 11.87
C ALA A 70 -12.01 -7.19 12.27
N GLY A 71 -11.62 -6.09 12.93
CA GLY A 71 -10.28 -5.87 13.46
C GLY A 71 -9.33 -5.07 12.56
N VAL A 72 -9.83 -4.44 11.50
CA VAL A 72 -9.01 -3.48 10.71
C VAL A 72 -8.66 -2.29 11.60
N ALA A 73 -7.38 -1.92 11.64
CA ALA A 73 -6.89 -0.83 12.48
C ALA A 73 -7.36 0.53 11.99
N THR A 74 -7.39 1.52 12.89
CA THR A 74 -7.56 2.93 12.51
C THR A 74 -6.22 3.53 12.11
N CYS A 75 -6.18 4.29 11.01
CA CYS A 75 -4.95 4.96 10.59
C CYS A 75 -4.53 6.01 11.62
N THR A 76 -3.22 6.15 11.81
CA THR A 76 -2.64 7.22 12.61
C THR A 76 -2.66 8.53 11.82
N ILE A 77 -3.24 9.60 12.40
CA ILE A 77 -3.25 10.94 11.79
C ILE A 77 -2.47 11.91 12.67
N VAL A 78 -1.41 12.50 12.13
CA VAL A 78 -0.48 13.40 12.84
C VAL A 78 -0.31 14.74 12.12
N ASN A 79 0.41 15.67 12.74
CA ASN A 79 0.70 16.99 12.17
C ASN A 79 2.16 17.16 11.72
N GLU A 80 3.01 16.16 11.97
CA GLU A 80 4.43 16.19 11.66
C GLU A 80 4.82 14.88 10.97
N ILE A 81 5.78 14.94 10.05
CA ILE A 81 6.26 13.77 9.30
C ILE A 81 7.07 12.89 10.29
N PRO A 82 6.73 11.60 10.44
CA PRO A 82 7.50 10.69 11.28
C PRO A 82 8.94 10.52 10.77
N GLU A 83 9.87 10.20 11.68
CA GLU A 83 11.22 9.80 11.28
C GLU A 83 11.17 8.46 10.53
N GLY A 84 11.97 8.31 9.47
CA GLY A 84 11.97 7.10 8.65
C GLY A 84 10.76 6.95 7.72
N ALA A 85 9.94 7.98 7.57
CA ALA A 85 8.74 7.93 6.74
C ALA A 85 9.06 8.01 5.23
N GLU A 86 8.49 7.10 4.45
CA GLU A 86 8.49 7.11 2.99
C GLU A 86 7.16 7.64 2.45
N PHE A 87 7.23 8.62 1.54
CA PHE A 87 6.03 9.23 0.96
C PHE A 87 5.39 8.32 -0.09
N ARG A 88 4.08 8.04 0.05
CA ARG A 88 3.33 7.20 -0.89
C ARG A 88 2.37 7.99 -1.77
N CYS A 89 1.48 8.81 -1.20
CA CYS A 89 0.51 9.59 -1.99
C CYS A 89 -0.10 10.76 -1.19
N VAL A 90 -1.02 11.52 -1.82
CA VAL A 90 -1.81 12.56 -1.16
C VAL A 90 -3.28 12.22 -1.25
N LEU A 91 -3.95 12.18 -0.09
CA LEU A 91 -5.41 12.16 0.01
C LEU A 91 -5.92 13.58 0.28
N VAL A 92 -6.85 14.07 -0.54
CA VAL A 92 -7.47 15.39 -0.36
C VAL A 92 -8.94 15.22 0.01
N VAL A 93 -9.35 15.77 1.16
CA VAL A 93 -10.72 15.71 1.69
C VAL A 93 -11.12 17.11 2.14
N ASP A 94 -12.23 17.65 1.63
CA ASP A 94 -12.81 18.93 2.05
C ASP A 94 -11.78 20.08 2.18
N ASN A 95 -10.96 20.28 1.14
CA ASN A 95 -9.87 21.27 1.08
C ASN A 95 -8.71 21.06 2.09
N GLN A 96 -8.59 19.91 2.71
CA GLN A 96 -7.43 19.52 3.51
C GLN A 96 -6.65 18.43 2.76
N ALA A 97 -5.32 18.57 2.65
CA ALA A 97 -4.47 17.48 2.21
C ALA A 97 -3.98 16.64 3.39
N PHE A 98 -3.82 15.36 3.13
CA PHE A 98 -3.23 14.37 3.99
C PHE A 98 -2.14 13.68 3.19
N LEU A 99 -0.89 13.94 3.55
CA LEU A 99 0.25 13.24 2.98
C LEU A 99 0.28 11.84 3.60
N VAL A 100 0.19 10.82 2.77
CA VAL A 100 0.25 9.42 3.21
C VAL A 100 1.68 8.98 3.17
N PHE A 101 2.18 8.56 4.33
CA PHE A 101 3.49 7.96 4.46
C PHE A 101 3.35 6.52 4.91
N GLU A 102 4.29 5.72 4.50
CA GLU A 102 4.59 4.46 5.16
C GLU A 102 5.77 4.69 6.08
N VAL A 103 5.75 4.07 7.25
CA VAL A 103 6.84 4.18 8.21
C VAL A 103 7.36 2.79 8.50
N GLU A 104 8.59 2.52 8.05
CA GLU A 104 9.32 1.31 8.40
C GLU A 104 9.77 1.37 9.87
N ASN A 105 8.86 1.07 10.79
CA ASN A 105 9.17 0.80 12.19
C ASN A 105 9.11 -0.71 12.47
N ALA A 106 9.11 -1.12 13.74
CA ALA A 106 8.92 -2.52 14.13
C ALA A 106 7.53 -3.08 13.70
N THR A 107 6.61 -2.20 13.34
CA THR A 107 5.35 -2.46 12.64
C THR A 107 5.34 -1.50 11.44
N GLU A 108 5.30 -2.03 10.22
CA GLU A 108 5.05 -1.23 9.02
C GLU A 108 3.67 -0.58 9.20
N GLU A 109 3.56 0.74 9.04
CA GLU A 109 2.30 1.45 9.31
C GLU A 109 2.06 2.58 8.30
N LEU A 110 0.82 2.68 7.82
CA LEU A 110 0.35 3.83 7.05
C LEU A 110 -0.04 4.98 7.99
N VAL A 111 0.63 6.13 7.83
CA VAL A 111 0.44 7.35 8.61
C VAL A 111 0.01 8.50 7.72
N LEU A 112 -1.05 9.20 8.11
CA LEU A 112 -1.51 10.41 7.44
C LEU A 112 -1.00 11.66 8.16
N VAL A 113 -0.26 12.51 7.45
CA VAL A 113 0.19 13.81 7.96
C VAL A 113 -0.70 14.91 7.41
N ARG A 114 -1.33 15.68 8.29
CA ARG A 114 -2.15 16.85 7.89
C ARG A 114 -1.27 17.91 7.25
N ALA A 115 -1.67 18.39 6.07
CA ALA A 115 -0.97 19.44 5.36
C ALA A 115 -1.95 20.40 4.69
N ASP A 116 -1.67 21.69 4.75
CA ASP A 116 -2.47 22.70 4.05
C ASP A 116 -2.31 22.55 2.53
N LEU A 117 -3.37 22.84 1.76
CA LEU A 117 -3.31 22.77 0.29
C LEU A 117 -2.48 23.90 -0.34
N CYS A 118 -2.48 25.10 0.26
CA CYS A 118 -1.74 26.26 -0.24
C CYS A 118 -0.22 26.02 -0.41
N PRO A 119 0.48 25.33 0.51
CA PRO A 119 1.89 25.01 0.31
C PRO A 119 2.16 23.85 -0.67
N ILE A 120 1.15 23.08 -1.09
CA ILE A 120 1.33 21.90 -1.97
C ILE A 120 1.09 22.22 -3.44
N ILE A 121 0.11 23.09 -3.74
CA ILE A 121 -0.24 23.50 -5.12
C ILE A 121 0.24 24.95 -5.30
N GLY A 122 1.55 25.11 -5.55
CA GLY A 122 2.17 26.38 -5.95
C GLY A 122 2.10 26.60 -7.45
#